data_AF-A0ABD4T6U8-F1
#
_entry.id   AF-A0ABD4T6U8-F1
#
_cell.length_a   1.000
_cell.length_b   1.000
_cell.length_c   1.000
_cell.angle_alpha   90.00
_cell.angle_beta   90.00
_cell.angle_gamma   90.00
#
_symmetry.space_group_name_H-M   'P 1'
#
loop_
_entity.id
_entity.type
_entity.pdbx_description
1 polymer ?
#
loop_
_entity_poly.entity_id
_entity_poly.type
_entity_poly.pdbx_seq_one_letter_code
_entity_poly.pdbx_strand_id
1 'polypeptide(L)'
;MIVCPNCLYQNPNGRQHCEACCAKLPNAVSCPQCGQSCLVDAFFCGCCGFVLAPVDTAPPPLEDSASSTLTPVTTASGQSTTIPPTPELSLKVVPENNPRNCRETLIMDNIVLSDIPKLEIPQVAYLYHWQSKSKLHLNGEQSVFKLGKRSKKSTPDINLGHLSHSEVISRHHANIFRKDNRFYIEDVGSANGTYLNNQRISCGDKHPLQAGDKISLGRGNLVTLIFELS
;
A
#
# COMPACT_ATOMS: atom_id res chain seq x y z
N MET A 1 -7.48 -15.44 -23.24
CA MET A 1 -6.65 -14.92 -22.12
C MET A 1 -6.43 -13.45 -22.38
N ILE A 2 -6.56 -12.59 -21.35
CA ILE A 2 -6.26 -11.15 -21.46
C ILE A 2 -4.96 -10.82 -20.71
N VAL A 3 -4.07 -10.09 -21.36
CA VAL A 3 -2.82 -9.62 -20.75
C VAL A 3 -3.07 -8.30 -20.04
N CYS A 4 -2.70 -8.20 -18.76
CA CYS A 4 -2.86 -6.96 -18.00
C CYS A 4 -1.93 -5.86 -18.57
N PRO A 5 -2.45 -4.68 -18.97
CA PRO A 5 -1.60 -3.61 -19.51
C PRO A 5 -0.68 -2.98 -18.45
N ASN A 6 -0.96 -3.19 -17.16
CA ASN A 6 -0.19 -2.61 -16.06
C ASN A 6 0.97 -3.50 -15.59
N CYS A 7 0.84 -4.83 -15.68
CA CYS A 7 1.86 -5.76 -15.15
C CYS A 7 2.17 -6.96 -16.06
N LEU A 8 1.56 -7.03 -17.25
CA LEU A 8 1.74 -8.09 -18.24
C LEU A 8 1.33 -9.51 -17.78
N TYR A 9 0.70 -9.65 -16.61
CA TYR A 9 0.15 -10.93 -16.16
C TYR A 9 -0.99 -11.41 -17.07
N GLN A 10 -0.98 -12.70 -17.41
CA GLN A 10 -2.03 -13.33 -18.21
C GLN A 10 -3.20 -13.71 -17.32
N ASN A 11 -4.37 -13.14 -17.60
CA ASN A 11 -5.60 -13.41 -16.87
C ASN A 11 -6.58 -14.22 -17.74
N PRO A 12 -7.42 -15.07 -17.14
CA PRO A 12 -8.52 -15.71 -17.85
C PRO A 12 -9.53 -14.69 -18.39
N ASN A 13 -10.27 -15.07 -19.45
CA ASN A 13 -11.30 -14.21 -20.04
C ASN A 13 -12.42 -13.91 -19.03
N GLY A 14 -13.01 -12.71 -19.11
CA GLY A 14 -14.10 -12.29 -18.22
C GLY A 14 -13.67 -11.77 -16.83
N ARG A 15 -12.38 -11.84 -16.46
CA ARG A 15 -11.88 -11.16 -15.25
C ARG A 15 -12.03 -9.65 -15.38
N GLN A 16 -12.66 -9.02 -14.39
CA GLN A 16 -12.75 -7.56 -14.31
C GLN A 16 -11.50 -6.90 -13.67
N HIS A 17 -10.70 -7.68 -12.93
CA HIS A 17 -9.51 -7.22 -12.23
C HIS A 17 -8.36 -8.21 -12.42
N CYS A 18 -7.13 -7.70 -12.60
CA CYS A 18 -5.93 -8.51 -12.74
C CYS A 18 -5.67 -9.32 -11.46
N GLU A 19 -5.31 -10.59 -11.58
CA GLU A 19 -5.02 -11.43 -10.41
C GLU A 19 -3.69 -11.05 -9.73
N ALA A 20 -2.68 -10.68 -10.51
CA ALA A 20 -1.38 -10.31 -9.96
C ALA A 20 -1.33 -8.88 -9.39
N CYS A 21 -2.00 -7.93 -10.05
CA CYS A 21 -1.86 -6.51 -9.70
C CYS A 21 -3.16 -5.81 -9.31
N CYS A 22 -4.31 -6.49 -9.37
CA CYS A 22 -5.63 -5.95 -9.06
C CYS A 22 -6.05 -4.71 -9.85
N ALA A 23 -5.29 -4.32 -10.89
CA ALA A 23 -5.71 -3.30 -11.83
C ALA A 23 -6.97 -3.75 -12.58
N LYS A 24 -7.88 -2.80 -12.82
CA LYS A 24 -9.06 -3.05 -13.65
C LYS A 24 -8.61 -3.50 -15.04
N LEU A 25 -9.08 -4.65 -15.47
CA LEU A 25 -8.82 -5.15 -16.81
C LEU A 25 -9.82 -4.52 -17.79
N PRO A 26 -9.43 -4.32 -19.06
CA PRO A 26 -10.39 -4.00 -20.10
C PRO A 26 -11.47 -5.08 -20.10
N ASN A 27 -12.73 -4.67 -20.02
CA ASN A 27 -13.84 -5.62 -20.15
C ASN A 27 -13.73 -6.26 -21.54
N ALA A 28 -13.62 -7.58 -21.57
CA ALA A 28 -13.44 -8.31 -22.82
C ALA A 28 -14.50 -9.41 -22.99
N VAL A 29 -15.17 -9.40 -24.13
CA VAL A 29 -16.04 -10.49 -24.61
C VAL A 29 -15.23 -11.43 -25.48
N SER A 30 -15.54 -12.73 -25.43
CA SER A 30 -14.90 -13.69 -26.34
C SER A 30 -15.68 -13.73 -27.65
N CYS A 31 -14.99 -13.60 -28.78
CA CYS A 31 -15.62 -13.73 -30.09
C CYS A 31 -16.22 -15.13 -30.24
N PRO A 32 -17.52 -15.28 -30.57
CA PRO A 32 -18.16 -16.59 -30.67
C PRO A 32 -17.68 -17.38 -31.89
N GLN A 33 -17.08 -16.71 -32.88
CA GLN A 33 -16.61 -17.37 -34.10
C GLN A 33 -15.17 -17.91 -33.98
N CYS A 34 -14.25 -17.19 -33.35
CA CYS A 34 -12.83 -17.60 -33.27
C CYS A 34 -12.28 -17.73 -31.84
N GLY A 35 -13.06 -17.40 -30.81
CA GLY A 35 -12.64 -17.45 -29.41
C GLY A 35 -11.71 -16.30 -28.97
N GLN A 36 -11.33 -15.39 -29.88
CA GLN A 36 -10.44 -14.28 -29.55
C GLN A 36 -11.09 -13.28 -28.59
N SER A 37 -10.33 -12.81 -27.61
CA SER A 37 -10.77 -11.75 -26.70
C SER A 37 -10.90 -10.42 -27.44
N CYS A 38 -12.08 -9.81 -27.38
CA CYS A 38 -12.41 -8.51 -27.98
C CYS A 38 -12.88 -7.56 -26.87
N LEU A 39 -12.74 -6.24 -27.07
CA LEU A 39 -13.27 -5.27 -26.11
C LEU A 39 -14.80 -5.32 -26.09
N VAL A 40 -15.43 -5.05 -24.95
CA VAL A 40 -16.91 -5.03 -24.81
C VAL A 40 -17.62 -4.04 -25.73
N ASP A 41 -16.93 -2.97 -26.13
CA ASP A 41 -17.40 -1.92 -27.02
C ASP A 41 -16.90 -2.12 -28.47
N ALA A 42 -16.17 -3.20 -28.75
CA ALA A 42 -15.76 -3.51 -30.10
C ALA A 42 -16.95 -3.96 -30.94
N PHE A 43 -17.20 -3.28 -32.06
CA PHE A 43 -18.23 -3.66 -33.02
C PHE A 43 -17.86 -4.91 -33.84
N PHE A 44 -16.57 -5.20 -33.97
CA PHE A 44 -16.06 -6.33 -34.74
C PHE A 44 -14.80 -6.94 -34.11
N CYS A 45 -14.61 -8.23 -34.36
CA CYS A 45 -13.41 -8.95 -33.96
C CYS A 45 -12.25 -8.59 -34.89
N GLY A 46 -11.20 -7.96 -34.36
CA GLY A 46 -9.99 -7.62 -35.14
C GLY A 46 -9.17 -8.82 -35.66
N CYS A 47 -9.50 -10.05 -35.25
CA CYS A 47 -8.82 -11.26 -35.70
C CYS A 47 -9.56 -11.97 -36.85
N CYS A 48 -10.88 -12.14 -36.76
CA CYS A 48 -11.66 -12.89 -37.77
C CYS A 48 -12.72 -12.04 -38.49
N GLY A 49 -12.91 -10.78 -38.13
CA GLY A 49 -13.89 -9.88 -38.74
C GLY A 49 -15.34 -10.09 -38.27
N PHE A 50 -15.61 -11.04 -37.37
CA PHE A 50 -16.96 -11.29 -36.86
C PHE A 50 -17.54 -10.07 -36.15
N VAL A 51 -18.77 -9.68 -36.49
CA VAL A 51 -19.49 -8.56 -35.88
C VAL A 51 -19.99 -8.97 -34.50
N LEU A 52 -19.55 -8.25 -33.46
CA LEU A 52 -19.97 -8.50 -32.08
C LEU A 52 -21.26 -7.70 -31.87
N ALA A 53 -22.38 -8.39 -31.64
CA ALA A 53 -23.64 -7.71 -31.36
C ALA A 53 -23.49 -6.90 -30.06
N PRO A 54 -23.84 -5.60 -30.04
CA PRO A 54 -23.84 -4.83 -28.80
C PRO A 54 -24.85 -5.44 -27.84
N VAL A 55 -24.40 -5.78 -26.63
CA VAL A 55 -25.32 -6.09 -25.53
C VAL A 55 -25.91 -4.75 -25.10
N ASP A 56 -27.20 -4.58 -25.38
CA ASP A 56 -27.99 -3.36 -25.18
C ASP A 56 -27.53 -2.46 -24.02
N THR A 57 -26.82 -1.40 -24.36
CA THR A 57 -26.99 -0.11 -23.71
C THR A 57 -27.35 0.89 -24.79
N ALA A 58 -28.57 1.40 -24.73
CA ALA A 58 -29.10 2.39 -25.65
C ALA A 58 -28.08 3.52 -25.89
N PRO A 59 -27.79 3.90 -27.16
CA PRO A 59 -26.89 5.01 -27.44
C PRO A 59 -27.53 6.34 -27.00
N PRO A 60 -26.79 7.25 -26.35
CA PRO A 60 -27.26 8.62 -26.13
C PRO A 60 -27.39 9.35 -27.49
N PRO A 61 -28.31 10.32 -27.63
CA PRO A 61 -28.51 11.04 -28.87
C PRO A 61 -27.27 11.85 -29.24
N LEU A 62 -26.93 11.82 -30.53
CA LEU A 62 -25.89 12.63 -31.15
C LEU A 62 -26.37 14.09 -31.23
N GLU A 63 -25.57 15.02 -30.70
CA GLU A 63 -25.66 16.44 -31.06
C GLU A 63 -24.31 16.95 -31.58
N ASP A 64 -24.44 17.80 -32.60
CA ASP A 64 -23.45 18.21 -33.59
C ASP A 64 -22.35 19.19 -33.12
N SER A 65 -21.15 18.96 -33.65
CA SER A 65 -20.22 19.91 -34.31
C SER A 65 -20.01 21.35 -33.79
N ALA A 66 -18.77 21.66 -33.37
CA ALA A 66 -17.92 22.82 -33.81
C ALA A 66 -16.62 22.90 -32.95
N SER A 67 -15.43 22.57 -33.46
CA SER A 67 -14.43 23.42 -34.14
C SER A 67 -13.55 24.34 -33.25
N SER A 68 -12.24 24.03 -33.21
CA SER A 68 -11.01 24.88 -33.21
C SER A 68 -10.90 26.08 -32.24
N THR A 69 -9.79 26.35 -31.53
CA THR A 69 -8.49 26.85 -32.06
C THR A 69 -7.48 27.12 -30.90
N LEU A 70 -6.19 27.13 -31.22
CA LEU A 70 -4.98 27.36 -30.40
C LEU A 70 -4.71 28.86 -30.04
N THR A 71 -4.23 29.13 -28.80
CA THR A 71 -3.22 30.11 -28.25
C THR A 71 -3.22 31.61 -28.74
N PRO A 72 -2.46 32.62 -28.18
CA PRO A 72 -1.34 32.63 -27.19
C PRO A 72 -1.28 33.78 -26.12
N VAL A 73 -0.38 33.59 -25.13
CA VAL A 73 0.66 34.46 -24.46
C VAL A 73 0.43 35.94 -24.04
N THR A 74 1.14 36.30 -22.95
CA THR A 74 1.63 37.62 -22.43
C THR A 74 0.72 38.28 -21.36
N THR A 75 1.16 38.85 -20.22
CA THR A 75 2.38 39.60 -19.87
C THR A 75 2.60 39.68 -18.35
N ALA A 76 3.84 40.00 -17.98
CA ALA A 76 4.49 40.15 -16.67
C ALA A 76 3.96 41.19 -15.66
N SER A 77 4.28 40.93 -14.39
CA SER A 77 4.79 41.85 -13.33
C SER A 77 4.61 41.12 -11.98
N GLY A 78 5.46 41.16 -10.95
CA GLY A 78 6.60 41.98 -10.57
C GLY A 78 6.71 41.88 -9.04
N GLN A 79 7.94 42.02 -8.51
CA GLN A 79 8.30 42.34 -7.10
C GLN A 79 8.13 41.20 -6.07
N SER A 80 9.22 40.68 -5.47
CA SER A 80 10.14 41.29 -4.49
C SER A 80 9.48 41.56 -3.13
N THR A 81 9.90 40.79 -2.11
CA THR A 81 9.94 41.13 -0.67
C THR A 81 10.46 39.90 0.10
N THR A 82 11.74 39.88 0.46
CA THR A 82 12.29 40.17 1.81
C THR A 82 11.97 39.15 2.89
N ILE A 83 13.03 38.41 3.26
CA ILE A 83 13.17 37.48 4.38
C ILE A 83 13.25 38.27 5.69
N PRO A 84 12.52 37.86 6.75
CA PRO A 84 12.88 38.21 8.13
C PRO A 84 13.47 37.01 8.90
N PRO A 85 14.23 37.29 9.98
CA PRO A 85 15.31 36.44 10.46
C PRO A 85 14.91 35.32 11.42
N THR A 86 15.75 34.30 11.43
CA THR A 86 15.86 33.22 12.40
C THR A 86 16.23 33.78 13.78
N PRO A 87 15.57 33.36 14.88
CA PRO A 87 16.10 33.55 16.22
C PRO A 87 17.02 32.39 16.59
N GLU A 88 18.28 32.71 16.88
CA GLU A 88 19.23 31.86 17.62
C GLU A 88 18.65 31.49 18.99
N LEU A 89 18.59 30.20 19.28
CA LEU A 89 18.45 29.69 20.65
C LEU A 89 19.64 28.80 20.97
N SER A 90 20.60 29.42 21.64
CA SER A 90 21.74 28.79 22.28
C SER A 90 21.37 28.45 23.72
N LEU A 91 21.42 27.16 24.07
CA LEU A 91 21.57 26.72 25.46
C LEU A 91 22.60 25.62 25.51
N LYS A 92 23.69 25.93 26.21
CA LYS A 92 24.81 25.05 26.53
C LYS A 92 24.43 24.20 27.76
N VAL A 93 24.66 22.89 27.62
CA VAL A 93 25.39 21.99 28.52
C VAL A 93 25.00 21.96 30.01
N VAL A 94 24.55 20.79 30.48
CA VAL A 94 25.12 20.12 31.68
C VAL A 94 25.24 18.62 31.39
N PRO A 95 26.42 17.98 31.57
CA PRO A 95 26.56 16.54 31.60
C PRO A 95 26.61 16.05 33.06
N GLU A 96 25.84 15.03 33.42
CA GLU A 96 26.02 14.36 34.71
C GLU A 96 25.86 12.83 34.62
N ASN A 97 27.03 12.21 34.40
CA ASN A 97 27.57 10.96 34.95
C ASN A 97 26.62 9.90 35.56
N ASN A 98 26.46 8.77 34.83
CA ASN A 98 27.02 7.41 35.07
C ASN A 98 26.96 6.76 36.51
N PRO A 99 27.01 5.42 36.66
CA PRO A 99 26.03 4.65 37.40
C PRO A 99 26.65 4.01 38.66
N ARG A 100 25.84 3.64 39.65
CA ARG A 100 26.27 2.72 40.73
C ARG A 100 25.05 1.84 41.04
N ASN A 101 25.01 0.62 40.51
CA ASN A 101 25.56 -0.59 41.13
C ASN A 101 24.99 -0.84 42.53
N CYS A 102 23.82 -1.48 42.61
CA CYS A 102 23.37 -2.20 43.79
C CYS A 102 23.37 -3.69 43.43
N ARG A 103 24.51 -4.33 43.65
CA ARG A 103 24.70 -5.77 43.55
C ARG A 103 24.34 -6.36 44.90
N GLU A 104 23.10 -6.78 45.08
CA GLU A 104 22.72 -7.66 46.18
C GLU A 104 22.30 -9.02 45.63
N THR A 105 23.24 -9.94 45.82
CA THR A 105 23.09 -11.37 45.63
C THR A 105 22.10 -11.90 46.66
N LEU A 106 20.90 -12.26 46.23
CA LEU A 106 20.06 -13.22 46.95
C LEU A 106 20.09 -14.53 46.16
N ILE A 107 20.98 -15.44 46.58
CA ILE A 107 20.91 -16.86 46.24
C ILE A 107 19.83 -17.42 47.16
N MET A 108 18.68 -17.78 46.59
CA MET A 108 17.69 -18.61 47.27
C MET A 108 17.36 -19.80 46.36
N ASP A 109 17.94 -20.94 46.76
CA ASP A 109 17.49 -22.33 46.64
C ASP A 109 16.70 -22.80 45.40
N ASN A 110 17.38 -23.68 44.64
CA ASN A 110 16.86 -24.82 43.86
C ASN A 110 15.47 -24.69 43.21
N ILE A 111 15.39 -23.87 42.16
CA ILE A 111 14.34 -24.02 41.15
C ILE A 111 14.86 -25.00 40.09
N VAL A 112 14.19 -26.15 39.97
CA VAL A 112 14.43 -27.11 38.90
C VAL A 112 14.03 -26.45 37.57
N LEU A 113 15.02 -26.12 36.75
CA LEU A 113 14.89 -25.28 35.54
C LEU A 113 14.18 -25.97 34.36
N SER A 114 13.63 -27.17 34.53
CA SER A 114 13.06 -27.98 33.44
C SER A 114 11.58 -27.76 33.17
N ASP A 115 10.83 -27.21 34.14
CA ASP A 115 9.36 -27.11 34.05
C ASP A 115 8.85 -25.67 34.04
N ILE A 116 9.72 -24.69 33.75
CA ILE A 116 9.25 -23.34 33.44
C ILE A 116 8.58 -23.43 32.07
N PRO A 117 7.24 -23.29 31.95
CA PRO A 117 6.64 -23.13 30.63
C PRO A 117 7.36 -21.95 30.01
N LYS A 118 8.00 -22.17 28.87
CA LYS A 118 8.69 -21.12 28.13
C LYS A 118 7.67 -20.00 27.96
N LEU A 119 7.77 -18.96 28.80
CA LEU A 119 6.86 -17.82 28.75
C LEU A 119 7.17 -17.21 27.39
N GLU A 120 6.38 -17.55 26.38
CA GLU A 120 6.44 -16.89 25.10
C GLU A 120 5.98 -15.46 25.38
N ILE A 121 6.95 -14.59 25.64
CA ILE A 121 6.71 -13.17 25.74
C ILE A 121 5.99 -12.80 24.45
N PRO A 122 4.74 -12.28 24.51
CA PRO A 122 3.99 -11.97 23.31
C PRO A 122 4.81 -10.97 22.51
N GLN A 123 5.30 -11.40 21.35
CA GLN A 123 6.18 -10.57 20.53
C GLN A 123 5.39 -9.34 20.10
N VAL A 124 5.81 -8.17 20.60
CA VAL A 124 5.16 -6.91 20.27
C VAL A 124 5.70 -6.47 18.94
N ALA A 125 4.83 -6.42 17.93
CA ALA A 125 5.20 -6.01 16.59
C ALA A 125 4.84 -4.54 16.36
N TYR A 126 5.68 -3.83 15.63
CA TYR A 126 5.41 -2.45 15.23
C TYR A 126 5.92 -2.18 13.82
N LEU A 127 5.33 -1.14 13.21
CA LEU A 127 5.74 -0.59 11.93
C LEU A 127 6.41 0.75 12.17
N TYR A 128 7.69 0.84 11.86
CA TYR A 128 8.45 2.07 11.93
C TYR A 128 8.36 2.82 10.60
N HIS A 129 7.71 3.99 10.59
CA HIS A 129 7.66 4.82 9.39
C HIS A 129 8.98 5.57 9.20
N TRP A 130 9.66 5.27 8.10
CA TRP A 130 11.02 5.73 7.85
C TRP A 130 11.12 7.25 7.72
N GLN A 131 10.15 7.89 7.06
CA GLN A 131 10.18 9.31 6.72
C GLN A 131 9.92 10.20 7.94
N SER A 132 8.88 9.90 8.73
CA SER A 132 8.53 10.70 9.92
C SER A 132 9.15 10.18 11.22
N LYS A 133 9.90 9.07 11.17
CA LYS A 133 10.54 8.43 12.32
C LYS A 133 9.55 8.03 13.43
N SER A 134 8.28 7.79 13.07
CA SER A 134 7.21 7.43 14.01
C SER A 134 6.99 5.92 14.07
N LYS A 135 6.66 5.40 15.27
CA LYS A 135 6.28 4.00 15.48
C LYS A 135 4.76 3.84 15.48
N LEU A 136 4.27 2.84 14.75
CA LEU A 136 2.85 2.44 14.70
C LEU A 136 2.75 1.03 15.29
N HIS A 137 2.04 0.89 16.39
CA HIS A 137 1.97 -0.41 17.08
C HIS A 137 0.95 -1.34 16.42
N LEU A 138 1.31 -2.62 16.27
CA LEU A 138 0.39 -3.69 15.89
C LEU A 138 -0.22 -4.31 17.16
N ASN A 139 -0.82 -3.45 17.98
CA ASN A 139 -1.39 -3.84 19.27
C ASN A 139 -2.84 -4.29 19.10
N GLY A 140 -3.22 -5.35 19.81
CA GLY A 140 -4.59 -5.84 19.87
C GLY A 140 -4.68 -7.35 19.95
N GLU A 141 -5.86 -7.84 20.34
CA GLU A 141 -6.21 -9.26 20.28
C GLU A 141 -6.52 -9.70 18.85
N GLN A 142 -6.77 -8.75 17.95
CA GLN A 142 -7.07 -9.02 16.55
C GLN A 142 -5.94 -9.74 15.83
N SER A 143 -6.31 -10.69 14.97
CA SER A 143 -5.37 -11.42 14.11
C SER A 143 -5.12 -10.71 12.79
N VAL A 144 -5.84 -9.62 12.50
CA VAL A 144 -5.75 -8.86 11.25
C VAL A 144 -5.71 -7.36 11.55
N PHE A 145 -4.74 -6.68 10.97
CA PHE A 145 -4.56 -5.24 11.03
C PHE A 145 -4.72 -4.65 9.64
N LYS A 146 -5.79 -3.87 9.42
CA LYS A 146 -6.08 -3.20 8.15
C LYS A 146 -5.29 -1.90 8.08
N LEU A 147 -4.49 -1.76 7.05
CA LEU A 147 -3.71 -0.55 6.76
C LEU A 147 -4.37 0.26 5.65
N GLY A 148 -4.42 1.57 5.85
CA GLY A 148 -4.84 2.49 4.80
C GLY A 148 -5.27 3.84 5.34
N LYS A 149 -6.12 4.53 4.59
CA LYS A 149 -6.66 5.85 4.96
C LYS A 149 -8.10 5.77 5.42
N ARG A 150 -8.43 6.52 6.47
CA ARG A 150 -9.80 6.69 6.92
C ARG A 150 -10.71 7.21 5.80
N SER A 151 -11.91 6.64 5.69
CA SER A 151 -12.97 7.11 4.80
C SER A 151 -14.31 7.17 5.53
N LYS A 152 -15.34 7.74 4.90
CA LYS A 152 -16.70 7.78 5.46
C LYS A 152 -17.29 6.38 5.67
N LYS A 153 -16.92 5.42 4.81
CA LYS A 153 -17.48 4.06 4.77
C LYS A 153 -16.69 3.01 5.56
N SER A 154 -15.41 3.25 5.84
CA SER A 154 -14.54 2.27 6.50
C SER A 154 -13.38 2.98 7.22
N THR A 155 -13.10 2.52 8.43
CA THR A 155 -11.97 2.94 9.25
C THR A 155 -10.92 1.82 9.27
N PRO A 156 -9.68 2.07 8.82
CA PRO A 156 -8.59 1.12 8.99
C PRO A 156 -8.18 1.05 10.46
N ASP A 157 -7.62 -0.09 10.88
CA ASP A 157 -7.04 -0.25 12.22
C ASP A 157 -5.80 0.63 12.39
N ILE A 158 -4.98 0.68 11.32
CA ILE A 158 -3.81 1.52 11.24
C ILE A 158 -4.07 2.58 10.19
N ASN A 159 -4.39 3.78 10.65
CA ASN A 159 -4.58 4.92 9.77
C ASN A 159 -3.23 5.49 9.36
N LEU A 160 -3.01 5.60 8.06
CA LEU A 160 -1.80 6.12 7.44
C LEU A 160 -2.06 7.46 6.73
N GLY A 161 -3.28 8.01 6.84
CA GLY A 161 -3.68 9.25 6.19
C GLY A 161 -2.92 10.50 6.66
N HIS A 162 -2.30 10.43 7.85
CA HIS A 162 -1.52 11.51 8.45
C HIS A 162 -0.08 11.58 7.92
N LEU A 163 0.37 10.56 7.19
CA LEU A 163 1.75 10.47 6.73
C LEU A 163 1.99 11.39 5.53
N SER A 164 3.23 11.84 5.38
CA SER A 164 3.69 12.49 4.15
C SER A 164 3.44 11.56 2.96
N HIS A 165 3.04 12.12 1.82
CA HIS A 165 2.71 11.37 0.61
C HIS A 165 1.53 10.38 0.75
N SER A 166 0.58 10.62 1.65
CA SER A 166 -0.55 9.71 1.84
C SER A 166 -1.45 9.57 0.60
N GLU A 167 -1.33 10.42 -0.42
CA GLU A 167 -1.98 10.29 -1.73
C GLU A 167 -1.72 8.93 -2.39
N VAL A 168 -0.54 8.33 -2.21
CA VAL A 168 -0.23 7.02 -2.80
C VAL A 168 -0.86 5.84 -2.06
N ILE A 169 -1.31 6.07 -0.82
CA ILE A 169 -1.92 5.05 0.03
C ILE A 169 -3.42 4.96 -0.29
N SER A 170 -3.93 3.74 -0.40
CA SER A 170 -5.35 3.48 -0.65
C SER A 170 -6.13 3.51 0.67
N ARG A 171 -7.45 3.67 0.60
CA ARG A 171 -8.30 3.67 1.80
C ARG A 171 -8.22 2.33 2.55
N HIS A 172 -8.27 1.24 1.80
CA HIS A 172 -7.90 -0.10 2.25
C HIS A 172 -6.77 -0.52 1.31
N HIS A 173 -5.54 -0.57 1.81
CA HIS A 173 -4.34 -0.74 0.99
C HIS A 173 -3.72 -2.13 1.19
N ALA A 174 -3.46 -2.49 2.44
CA ALA A 174 -2.91 -3.79 2.78
C ALA A 174 -3.48 -4.28 4.10
N ASN A 175 -3.35 -5.58 4.35
CA ASN A 175 -3.59 -6.19 5.66
C ASN A 175 -2.29 -6.77 6.18
N ILE A 176 -2.07 -6.69 7.49
CA ILE A 176 -1.09 -7.53 8.18
C ILE A 176 -1.84 -8.55 9.01
N PHE A 177 -1.47 -9.82 8.86
CA PHE A 177 -2.01 -10.94 9.61
C PHE A 177 -1.02 -11.39 10.67
N ARG A 178 -1.53 -11.72 11.85
CA ARG A 178 -0.78 -12.42 12.90
C ARG A 178 -1.36 -13.82 13.04
N LYS A 179 -0.55 -14.86 12.80
CA LYS A 179 -0.92 -16.27 12.94
C LYS A 179 0.26 -17.07 13.48
N ASP A 180 0.04 -17.86 14.54
CA ASP A 180 1.06 -18.74 15.14
C ASP A 180 2.39 -18.00 15.40
N ASN A 181 2.30 -16.81 15.99
CA ASN A 181 3.43 -15.91 16.26
C ASN A 181 4.24 -15.48 15.01
N ARG A 182 3.68 -15.63 13.81
CA ARG A 182 4.23 -15.16 12.55
C ARG A 182 3.36 -14.06 11.96
N PHE A 183 4.02 -13.16 11.23
CA PHE A 183 3.36 -12.05 10.57
C PHE A 183 3.39 -12.24 9.06
N TYR A 184 2.32 -11.82 8.39
CA TYR A 184 2.19 -11.85 6.95
C TYR A 184 1.60 -10.54 6.47
N ILE A 185 2.00 -10.07 5.30
CA ILE A 185 1.41 -8.94 4.61
C ILE A 185 0.66 -9.40 3.36
N GLU A 186 -0.46 -8.75 3.08
CA GLU A 186 -1.28 -8.97 1.89
C GLU A 186 -1.66 -7.61 1.32
N ASP A 187 -1.40 -7.38 0.04
CA ASP A 187 -1.97 -6.25 -0.68
C ASP A 187 -3.42 -6.56 -1.05
N VAL A 188 -4.36 -5.69 -0.69
CA VAL A 188 -5.80 -5.93 -0.93
C VAL A 188 -6.32 -5.28 -2.23
N GLY A 189 -5.43 -5.08 -3.18
CA GLY A 189 -5.75 -4.42 -4.44
C GLY A 189 -5.57 -2.92 -4.37
N SER A 190 -4.46 -2.50 -3.78
CA SER A 190 -4.13 -1.09 -3.71
C SER A 190 -3.83 -0.51 -5.10
N ALA A 191 -4.16 0.77 -5.30
CA ALA A 191 -3.99 1.43 -6.60
C ALA A 191 -2.52 1.48 -7.06
N ASN A 192 -1.59 1.67 -6.11
CA ASN A 192 -0.16 1.81 -6.42
C ASN A 192 0.67 0.56 -6.09
N GLY A 193 0.03 -0.49 -5.56
CA GLY A 193 0.66 -1.72 -5.11
C GLY A 193 1.43 -1.59 -3.78
N THR A 194 1.67 -2.73 -3.16
CA THR A 194 2.58 -2.89 -2.01
C THR A 194 3.89 -3.52 -2.47
N TYR A 195 5.00 -3.11 -1.87
CA TYR A 195 6.34 -3.62 -2.17
C TYR A 195 6.99 -4.10 -0.88
N LEU A 196 7.55 -5.30 -0.91
CA LEU A 196 8.35 -5.89 0.18
C LEU A 196 9.80 -5.95 -0.28
N ASN A 197 10.71 -5.34 0.47
CA ASN A 197 12.14 -5.27 0.14
C ASN A 197 12.39 -4.83 -1.32
N ASN A 198 11.70 -3.78 -1.75
CA ASN A 198 11.72 -3.21 -3.10
C ASN A 198 11.11 -4.09 -4.22
N GLN A 199 10.63 -5.31 -3.90
CA GLN A 199 9.92 -6.17 -4.84
C GLN A 199 8.41 -6.00 -4.68
N ARG A 200 7.69 -5.78 -5.79
CA ARG A 200 6.23 -5.70 -5.75
C ARG A 200 5.65 -7.06 -5.39
N ILE A 201 4.79 -7.11 -4.38
CA ILE A 201 4.07 -8.34 -4.01
C ILE A 201 2.80 -8.48 -4.84
N SER A 202 2.34 -9.72 -5.01
CA SER A 202 1.08 -10.01 -5.69
C SER A 202 -0.10 -9.59 -4.81
N CYS A 203 -1.12 -9.02 -5.44
CA CYS A 203 -2.36 -8.70 -4.74
C CYS A 203 -3.09 -9.98 -4.30
N GLY A 204 -3.61 -10.00 -3.08
CA GLY A 204 -4.35 -11.14 -2.51
C GLY A 204 -3.47 -12.29 -1.99
N ASP A 205 -2.17 -12.29 -2.31
CA ASP A 205 -1.23 -13.28 -1.79
C ASP A 205 -0.68 -12.83 -0.43
N LYS A 206 -0.56 -13.78 0.50
CA LYS A 206 0.05 -13.56 1.81
C LYS A 206 1.55 -13.81 1.74
N HIS A 207 2.32 -12.77 1.99
CA HIS A 207 3.78 -12.84 2.04
C HIS A 207 4.26 -12.79 3.49
N PRO A 208 5.16 -13.70 3.93
CA PRO A 208 5.69 -13.67 5.29
C PRO A 208 6.49 -12.39 5.52
N LEU A 209 6.37 -11.83 6.72
CA LEU A 209 7.15 -10.70 7.20
C LEU A 209 8.19 -11.15 8.24
N GLN A 210 9.39 -10.63 8.12
CA GLN A 210 10.49 -10.79 9.07
C GLN A 210 10.91 -9.45 9.64
N ALA A 211 11.41 -9.45 10.87
CA ALA A 211 11.94 -8.24 11.49
C ALA A 211 13.06 -7.63 10.61
N GLY A 212 12.99 -6.32 10.37
CA GLY A 212 13.83 -5.57 9.45
C GLY A 212 13.25 -5.42 8.04
N ASP A 213 12.20 -6.15 7.68
CA ASP A 213 11.62 -6.07 6.34
C ASP A 213 11.08 -4.67 6.04
N LYS A 214 11.40 -4.20 4.83
CA LYS A 214 10.97 -2.91 4.32
C LYS A 214 9.70 -3.07 3.49
N ILE A 215 8.61 -2.48 3.98
CA ILE A 215 7.33 -2.40 3.29
C ILE A 215 7.17 -1.01 2.69
N SER A 216 7.04 -0.89 1.37
CA SER A 216 6.72 0.38 0.71
C SER A 216 5.31 0.35 0.14
N LEU A 217 4.55 1.41 0.42
CA LEU A 217 3.18 1.58 -0.07
C LEU A 217 3.21 2.50 -1.29
N GLY A 218 2.97 1.92 -2.45
CA GLY A 218 3.17 2.57 -3.74
C GLY A 218 4.64 2.59 -4.21
N ARG A 219 4.81 2.95 -5.49
CA ARG A 219 6.12 3.01 -6.13
C ARG A 219 6.94 4.21 -5.62
N GLY A 220 8.27 4.08 -5.62
CA GLY A 220 9.18 5.20 -5.34
C GLY A 220 9.55 5.38 -3.87
N ASN A 221 9.17 4.43 -2.99
CA ASN A 221 9.49 4.47 -1.56
C ASN A 221 8.98 5.71 -0.81
N LEU A 222 7.98 6.43 -1.35
CA LEU A 222 7.45 7.67 -0.77
C LEU A 222 6.90 7.45 0.64
N VAL A 223 6.27 6.30 0.86
CA VAL A 223 5.82 5.83 2.17
C VAL A 223 6.50 4.49 2.44
N THR A 224 7.39 4.46 3.43
CA THR A 224 8.17 3.26 3.76
C THR A 224 8.01 2.94 5.24
N LEU A 225 7.61 1.71 5.52
CA LEU A 225 7.45 1.14 6.85
C LEU A 225 8.49 0.03 7.02
N ILE A 226 9.14 -0.03 8.17
CA ILE A 226 10.03 -1.13 8.55
C ILE A 226 9.30 -1.96 9.60
N PHE A 227 9.19 -3.25 9.35
CA PHE A 227 8.58 -4.18 10.30
C PHE A 227 9.59 -4.56 11.37
N GLU A 228 9.24 -4.42 12.64
CA GLU A 228 10.12 -4.76 13.76
C GLU A 228 9.35 -5.55 14.83
N LEU A 229 10.09 -6.41 15.53
CA LEU A 229 9.61 -7.23 16.64
C LEU A 229 10.42 -6.85 17.88
N SER A 230 9.73 -6.66 19.01
CA SER A 230 10.34 -6.46 20.34
C SER A 230 10.24 -7.71 21.20
#